data_AF-A0AAV1XSM7-F1
#
_entry.id   AF-A0AAV1XSM7-F1
#
_cell.length_a   1.000
_cell.length_b   1.000
_cell.length_c   1.000
_cell.angle_alpha   90.00
_cell.angle_beta   90.00
_cell.angle_gamma   90.00
#
_symmetry.space_group_name_H-M   'P 1'
#
loop_
_entity.id
_entity.type
_entity.pdbx_description
1 polymer ?
#
loop_
_entity_poly.entity_id
_entity_poly.type
_entity_poly.pdbx_seq_one_letter_code
_entity_poly.pdbx_strand_id
1 'polypeptide(L)'
;MGKKKKIPYTSSQTILLVGEGDFSFALCLARKFGNARNIVATSRDSRGSLEDMYSGVSEKLSELESLGCTVLHGVDVHTMAHHPVLQSKDFDRIVFNFPHSGFFDSENDRRQIKRHKKLVRGFFRNAIHILGDKGQIHITHKTSYPYSEWEIEDIAELENLILVREEDFKFNCYPGYINKKGDGPNCNRTFTVGDCSTFMFKLGF
;
A
#
# COMPACT_ATOMS: atom_id res chain seq x y z
N MET A 1 27.64 -16.02 5.77
CA MET A 1 26.19 -16.21 6.03
C MET A 1 25.51 -14.85 6.00
N GLY A 2 24.89 -14.47 4.87
CA GLY A 2 24.32 -13.14 4.71
C GLY A 2 23.16 -12.92 5.69
N LYS A 3 23.15 -11.78 6.41
CA LYS A 3 22.01 -11.39 7.26
C LYS A 3 20.75 -11.46 6.39
N LYS A 4 19.81 -12.37 6.72
CA LYS A 4 18.47 -12.35 6.11
C LYS A 4 17.89 -10.95 6.35
N LYS A 5 17.79 -10.13 5.30
CA LYS A 5 17.15 -8.81 5.39
C LYS A 5 15.71 -9.06 5.89
N LYS A 6 15.40 -8.51 7.06
CA LYS A 6 14.11 -8.63 7.72
C LYS A 6 13.20 -7.57 7.10
N ILE A 7 11.98 -7.94 6.70
CA ILE A 7 10.98 -6.95 6.28
C ILE A 7 10.67 -5.99 7.44
N PRO A 8 10.26 -4.73 7.18
CA PRO A 8 10.12 -3.70 8.21
C PRO A 8 8.83 -3.84 9.07
N TYR A 9 8.16 -5.00 8.98
CA TYR A 9 6.87 -5.27 9.61
C TYR A 9 6.96 -6.41 10.62
N THR A 10 6.33 -6.26 11.79
CA THR A 10 6.26 -7.26 12.86
C THR A 10 4.83 -7.47 13.35
N SER A 11 4.56 -8.63 13.96
CA SER A 11 3.25 -8.97 14.52
C SER A 11 2.86 -8.15 15.76
N SER A 12 3.77 -7.32 16.29
CA SER A 12 3.51 -6.43 17.42
C SER A 12 3.00 -5.06 17.00
N GLN A 13 3.00 -4.75 15.69
CA GLN A 13 2.57 -3.46 15.15
C GLN A 13 1.10 -3.51 14.74
N THR A 14 0.35 -2.43 14.90
CA THR A 14 -0.93 -2.24 14.20
C THR A 14 -0.66 -1.76 12.76
N ILE A 15 -1.18 -2.49 11.76
CA ILE A 15 -0.85 -2.26 10.36
C ILE A 15 -2.11 -2.01 9.55
N LEU A 16 -2.14 -0.88 8.84
CA LEU A 16 -3.11 -0.58 7.78
C LEU A 16 -2.44 -0.80 6.43
N LEU A 17 -3.02 -1.67 5.60
CA LEU A 17 -2.61 -1.90 4.22
C LEU A 17 -3.66 -1.26 3.31
N VAL A 18 -3.24 -0.28 2.52
CA VAL A 18 -4.13 0.58 1.73
C VAL A 18 -4.04 0.22 0.26
N GLY A 19 -5.21 0.08 -0.38
CA GLY A 19 -5.29 -0.13 -1.83
C GLY A 19 -4.75 -1.50 -2.27
N GLU A 20 -4.98 -2.53 -1.48
CA GLU A 20 -4.69 -3.91 -1.87
C GLU A 20 -5.43 -4.25 -3.17
N GLY A 21 -4.70 -4.80 -4.14
CA GLY A 21 -5.28 -5.36 -5.36
C GLY A 21 -5.86 -6.75 -5.08
N ASP A 22 -5.06 -7.80 -5.31
CA ASP A 22 -5.49 -9.17 -5.05
C ASP A 22 -5.25 -9.65 -3.61
N PHE A 23 -4.95 -8.74 -2.67
CA PHE A 23 -4.71 -9.02 -1.25
C PHE A 23 -3.53 -9.94 -0.93
N SER A 24 -2.69 -10.25 -1.92
CA SER A 24 -1.57 -11.18 -1.73
C SER A 24 -0.46 -10.62 -0.81
N PHE A 25 -0.30 -9.29 -0.72
CA PHE A 25 0.65 -8.67 0.20
C PHE A 25 0.17 -8.81 1.65
N ALA A 26 -1.10 -8.47 1.92
CA ALA A 26 -1.72 -8.70 3.22
C ALA A 26 -1.61 -10.16 3.67
N LEU A 27 -1.91 -11.11 2.78
CA LEU A 27 -1.85 -12.53 3.10
C LEU A 27 -0.42 -13.01 3.37
N CYS A 28 0.57 -12.47 2.64
CA CYS A 28 1.98 -12.72 2.91
C CYS A 28 2.36 -12.30 4.35
N LEU A 29 1.93 -11.12 4.81
CA LEU A 29 2.21 -10.67 6.18
C LEU A 29 1.47 -11.52 7.21
N ALA A 30 0.19 -11.79 6.98
CA ALA A 30 -0.64 -12.62 7.85
C ALA A 30 -0.02 -14.01 8.10
N ARG A 31 0.38 -14.71 7.03
CA ARG A 31 1.04 -16.02 7.10
C ARG A 31 2.38 -15.94 7.83
N LYS A 32 3.16 -14.88 7.59
CA LYS A 32 4.44 -14.66 8.29
C LYS A 32 4.26 -14.44 9.78
N PHE A 33 3.20 -13.74 10.18
CA PHE A 33 2.89 -13.47 11.59
C PHE A 33 2.14 -14.61 12.26
N GLY A 34 1.62 -15.57 11.48
CA GLY A 34 0.79 -16.68 11.96
C GLY A 34 -0.64 -16.28 12.34
N ASN A 35 -1.01 -15.01 12.17
CA ASN A 35 -2.36 -14.45 12.31
C ASN A 35 -2.39 -13.04 11.67
N ALA A 36 -3.56 -12.44 11.59
CA ALA A 36 -3.77 -11.11 11.00
C ALA A 36 -4.61 -10.18 11.89
N ARG A 37 -4.72 -10.44 13.19
CA ARG A 37 -5.56 -9.63 14.11
C ARG A 37 -5.11 -8.18 14.22
N ASN A 38 -3.84 -7.93 13.94
CA ASN A 38 -3.21 -6.62 13.94
C ASN A 38 -3.21 -5.94 12.55
N ILE A 39 -3.81 -6.58 11.53
CA ILE A 39 -3.84 -6.09 10.15
C ILE A 39 -5.26 -5.64 9.79
N VAL A 40 -5.36 -4.43 9.25
CA VAL A 40 -6.52 -3.97 8.49
C VAL A 40 -6.09 -3.86 7.03
N ALA A 41 -6.71 -4.61 6.13
CA ALA A 41 -6.41 -4.59 4.70
C ALA A 41 -7.57 -3.96 3.94
N THR A 42 -7.29 -2.97 3.10
CA THR A 42 -8.32 -2.20 2.41
C THR A 42 -8.15 -2.21 0.90
N SER A 43 -9.27 -2.19 0.18
CA SER A 43 -9.31 -1.94 -1.27
C SER A 43 -10.20 -0.75 -1.59
N ARG A 44 -9.91 -0.12 -2.74
CA ARG A 44 -10.82 0.87 -3.33
C ARG A 44 -12.05 0.19 -3.92
N ASP A 45 -11.85 -0.93 -4.62
CA ASP A 45 -12.92 -1.67 -5.27
C ASP A 45 -13.75 -2.48 -4.27
N SER A 46 -14.99 -2.78 -4.64
CA SER A 46 -15.88 -3.66 -3.88
C SER A 46 -15.40 -5.12 -3.93
N ARG A 47 -15.83 -5.96 -2.98
CA ARG A 47 -15.52 -7.39 -2.99
C ARG A 47 -15.89 -8.04 -4.32
N GLY A 48 -17.13 -7.86 -4.79
CA GLY A 48 -17.58 -8.46 -6.06
C GLY A 48 -16.73 -8.00 -7.25
N SER A 49 -16.40 -6.71 -7.32
CA SER A 49 -15.50 -6.19 -8.37
C SER A 49 -14.12 -6.85 -8.34
N LEU A 50 -13.55 -7.04 -7.14
CA LEU A 50 -12.27 -7.72 -7.00
C LEU A 50 -12.35 -9.18 -7.47
N GLU A 51 -13.43 -9.88 -7.15
CA GLU A 51 -13.67 -11.27 -7.55
C GLU A 51 -13.77 -11.42 -9.07
N ASP A 52 -14.37 -10.44 -9.75
CA ASP A 52 -14.38 -10.37 -11.20
C ASP A 52 -12.99 -10.04 -11.79
N MET A 53 -12.22 -9.17 -11.11
CA MET A 53 -10.92 -8.68 -11.58
C MET A 53 -9.77 -9.67 -11.35
N TYR A 54 -9.79 -10.44 -10.26
CA TYR A 54 -8.63 -11.17 -9.77
C TYR A 54 -8.97 -12.63 -9.48
N SER A 55 -8.49 -13.51 -10.36
CA SER A 55 -8.52 -14.96 -10.12
C SER A 55 -7.88 -15.32 -8.78
N GLY A 56 -8.61 -16.03 -7.93
CA GLY A 56 -8.11 -16.52 -6.65
C GLY A 56 -8.16 -15.50 -5.50
N VAL A 57 -8.82 -14.35 -5.68
CA VAL A 57 -8.94 -13.35 -4.61
C VAL A 57 -9.91 -13.79 -3.52
N SER A 58 -10.99 -14.49 -3.85
CA SER A 58 -11.97 -14.99 -2.87
C SER A 58 -11.33 -15.90 -1.83
N GLU A 59 -10.43 -16.79 -2.26
CA GLU A 59 -9.68 -17.69 -1.38
C GLU A 59 -8.72 -16.93 -0.48
N LYS A 60 -8.01 -15.92 -1.02
CA LYS A 60 -7.10 -15.07 -0.24
C LYS A 60 -7.85 -14.24 0.80
N LEU A 61 -9.00 -13.68 0.42
CA LEU A 61 -9.88 -12.93 1.33
C LEU A 61 -10.40 -13.83 2.45
N SER A 62 -10.90 -15.02 2.10
CA SER A 62 -11.42 -15.99 3.07
C SER A 62 -10.32 -16.45 4.05
N GLU A 63 -9.09 -16.65 3.57
CA GLU A 63 -7.96 -16.99 4.43
C GLU A 63 -7.53 -15.82 5.33
N LEU A 64 -7.51 -14.60 4.81
CA LEU A 64 -7.22 -13.40 5.62
C LEU A 64 -8.23 -13.24 6.75
N GLU A 65 -9.51 -13.37 6.44
CA GLU A 65 -10.61 -13.28 7.40
C GLU A 65 -10.50 -14.39 8.46
N SER A 66 -10.17 -15.64 8.06
CA SER A 66 -9.98 -16.75 9.00
C SER A 66 -8.75 -16.58 9.90
N LEU A 67 -7.73 -15.86 9.44
CA LEU A 67 -6.57 -15.46 10.24
C LEU A 67 -6.86 -14.24 11.15
N GLY A 68 -8.05 -13.67 11.08
CA GLY A 68 -8.51 -12.56 11.91
C GLY A 68 -8.23 -11.16 11.34
N CYS A 69 -7.91 -11.05 10.05
CA CYS A 69 -7.74 -9.76 9.37
C CYS A 69 -9.06 -9.00 9.34
N THR A 70 -9.00 -7.69 9.56
CA THR A 70 -10.14 -6.82 9.22
C THR A 70 -10.01 -6.42 7.75
N VAL A 71 -10.91 -6.90 6.89
CA VAL A 71 -10.94 -6.52 5.48
C VAL A 71 -12.00 -5.46 5.25
N LEU A 72 -11.63 -4.35 4.61
CA LEU A 72 -12.53 -3.24 4.26
C LEU A 72 -12.49 -2.98 2.76
N HIS A 73 -13.63 -2.69 2.17
CA HIS A 73 -13.76 -2.37 0.74
C HIS A 73 -14.33 -0.95 0.57
N GLY A 74 -14.16 -0.35 -0.62
CA GLY A 74 -14.66 1.00 -0.86
C GLY A 74 -13.88 2.10 -0.15
N VAL A 75 -12.64 1.84 0.28
CA VAL A 75 -11.84 2.82 1.04
C VAL A 75 -11.09 3.72 0.05
N ASP A 76 -11.46 5.01 0.02
CA ASP A 76 -10.76 6.04 -0.75
C ASP A 76 -9.67 6.70 0.10
N VAL A 77 -8.44 6.72 -0.41
CA VAL A 77 -7.29 7.35 0.26
C VAL A 77 -7.48 8.83 0.59
N HIS A 78 -8.38 9.53 -0.11
CA HIS A 78 -8.70 10.94 0.17
C HIS A 78 -9.66 11.13 1.35
N THR A 79 -10.29 10.07 1.84
CA THR A 79 -11.29 10.13 2.91
C THR A 79 -11.12 9.05 3.98
N MET A 80 -10.14 8.15 3.84
CA MET A 80 -9.97 6.96 4.69
C MET A 80 -9.87 7.29 6.19
N ALA A 81 -9.36 8.48 6.55
CA ALA A 81 -9.28 8.93 7.94
C ALA A 81 -10.67 9.11 8.59
N HIS A 82 -11.72 9.28 7.80
CA HIS A 82 -13.11 9.42 8.28
C HIS A 82 -13.88 8.10 8.21
N HIS A 83 -13.27 7.01 7.72
CA HIS A 83 -13.95 5.73 7.66
C HIS A 83 -14.29 5.26 9.09
N PRO A 84 -15.53 4.84 9.39
CA PRO A 84 -15.96 4.56 10.77
C PRO A 84 -15.07 3.57 11.54
N VAL A 85 -14.48 2.61 10.83
CA VAL A 85 -13.56 1.59 11.40
C VAL A 85 -12.12 2.11 11.57
N LEU A 86 -11.71 3.11 10.79
CA LEU A 86 -10.32 3.62 10.76
C LEU A 86 -10.15 4.88 11.61
N GLN A 87 -11.15 5.76 11.67
CA GLN A 87 -11.07 7.09 12.29
C GLN A 87 -10.72 7.09 13.78
N SER A 88 -10.92 5.97 14.47
CA SER A 88 -10.65 5.82 15.91
C SER A 88 -9.42 4.95 16.18
N LYS A 89 -8.53 4.78 15.18
CA LYS A 89 -7.35 3.93 15.28
C LYS A 89 -6.08 4.74 15.08
N ASP A 90 -5.05 4.34 15.82
CA ASP A 90 -3.68 4.80 15.68
C ASP A 90 -2.83 3.66 15.14
N PHE A 91 -2.41 3.75 13.89
CA PHE A 91 -1.61 2.71 13.25
C PHE A 91 -0.12 2.94 13.45
N ASP A 92 0.59 1.88 13.83
CA ASP A 92 2.06 1.87 13.82
C ASP A 92 2.58 1.95 12.39
N ARG A 93 1.91 1.31 11.43
CA ARG A 93 2.31 1.29 10.02
C ARG A 93 1.11 1.50 9.11
N ILE A 94 1.20 2.47 8.21
CA ILE A 94 0.23 2.67 7.13
C ILE A 94 0.97 2.48 5.81
N VAL A 95 0.61 1.46 5.04
CA VAL A 95 1.37 0.98 3.88
C VAL A 95 0.55 1.14 2.60
N PHE A 96 1.13 1.75 1.57
CA PHE A 96 0.53 1.83 0.24
C PHE A 96 1.54 1.37 -0.83
N ASN A 97 1.35 0.18 -1.37
CA ASN A 97 2.28 -0.42 -2.32
C ASN A 97 1.88 -0.10 -3.77
N PHE A 98 2.82 0.45 -4.54
CA PHE A 98 2.68 0.78 -5.96
C PHE A 98 1.37 1.51 -6.29
N PRO A 99 1.10 2.66 -5.62
CA PRO A 99 -0.13 3.41 -5.85
C PRO A 99 -0.28 3.79 -7.33
N HIS A 100 -1.50 3.74 -7.85
CA HIS A 100 -1.78 4.08 -9.24
C HIS A 100 -3.13 4.77 -9.37
N SER A 101 -3.22 5.80 -10.21
CA SER A 101 -4.43 6.63 -10.35
C SER A 101 -5.41 6.12 -11.41
N GLY A 102 -5.09 5.00 -12.06
CA GLY A 102 -5.80 4.45 -13.24
C GLY A 102 -5.09 4.82 -14.54
N PHE A 103 -5.44 4.18 -15.66
CA PHE A 103 -4.74 4.33 -16.94
C PHE A 103 -5.48 5.30 -17.89
N PHE A 104 -5.30 6.62 -17.72
CA PHE A 104 -5.97 7.63 -18.55
C PHE A 104 -5.11 8.14 -19.72
N ASP A 105 -3.82 8.37 -19.50
CA ASP A 105 -2.83 8.70 -20.53
C ASP A 105 -1.57 7.82 -20.31
N SER A 106 -0.51 7.99 -21.11
CA SER A 106 0.74 7.23 -20.92
C SER A 106 1.42 7.57 -19.58
N GLU A 107 2.19 6.63 -19.03
CA GLU A 107 2.90 6.79 -17.74
C GLU A 107 3.86 8.00 -17.71
N ASN A 108 4.32 8.47 -18.87
CA ASN A 108 5.17 9.64 -19.02
C ASN A 108 4.42 10.93 -19.41
N ASP A 109 3.10 10.90 -19.58
CA ASP A 109 2.30 12.10 -19.84
C ASP A 109 2.23 12.96 -18.56
N ARG A 110 2.50 14.25 -18.69
CA ARG A 110 2.53 15.19 -17.56
C ARG A 110 1.20 15.27 -16.79
N ARG A 111 0.06 15.12 -17.47
CA ARG A 111 -1.27 15.09 -16.85
C ARG A 111 -1.46 13.81 -16.04
N GLN A 112 -0.99 12.68 -16.56
CA GLN A 112 -1.02 11.41 -15.86
C GLN A 112 -0.15 11.44 -14.61
N ILE A 113 1.11 11.89 -14.72
CA ILE A 113 2.00 12.12 -13.58
C ILE A 113 1.33 13.04 -12.55
N LYS A 114 0.68 14.13 -12.96
CA LYS A 114 -0.06 15.02 -12.05
C LYS A 114 -1.20 14.31 -11.30
N ARG A 115 -1.94 13.41 -11.95
CA ARG A 115 -2.99 12.61 -11.28
C ARG A 115 -2.40 11.67 -10.24
N HIS A 116 -1.28 11.02 -10.57
CA HIS A 116 -0.55 10.17 -9.65
C HIS A 116 -0.02 10.92 -8.42
N LYS A 117 0.62 12.08 -8.64
CA LYS A 117 1.07 12.95 -7.54
C LYS A 117 -0.10 13.36 -6.63
N LYS A 118 -1.26 13.68 -7.21
CA LYS A 118 -2.48 14.02 -6.44
C LYS A 118 -2.96 12.84 -5.57
N LEU A 119 -2.95 11.62 -6.12
CA LEU A 119 -3.32 10.41 -5.37
C LEU A 119 -2.41 10.19 -4.16
N VAL A 120 -1.09 10.24 -4.38
CA VAL A 120 -0.09 10.05 -3.32
C VAL A 120 -0.20 11.13 -2.24
N ARG A 121 -0.37 12.40 -2.65
CA ARG A 121 -0.57 13.51 -1.72
C ARG A 121 -1.84 13.33 -0.88
N GLY A 122 -2.94 12.92 -1.51
CA GLY A 122 -4.21 12.65 -0.82
C GLY A 122 -4.08 11.53 0.23
N PHE A 123 -3.34 10.47 -0.12
CA PHE A 123 -2.99 9.40 0.80
C PHE A 123 -2.18 9.92 2.01
N PHE A 124 -1.07 10.63 1.79
CA PHE A 124 -0.25 11.16 2.89
C PHE A 124 -1.07 12.04 3.83
N ARG A 125 -1.83 12.99 3.28
CA ARG A 125 -2.68 13.89 4.04
C ARG A 125 -3.66 13.15 4.96
N ASN A 126 -4.31 12.10 4.46
CA ASN A 126 -5.27 11.35 5.27
C ASN A 126 -4.58 10.38 6.24
N ALA A 127 -3.47 9.77 5.84
CA ALA A 127 -2.75 8.82 6.67
C ALA A 127 -2.28 9.45 7.99
N ILE A 128 -1.85 10.71 7.96
CA ILE A 128 -1.40 11.45 9.16
C ILE A 128 -2.46 11.48 10.26
N HIS A 129 -3.75 11.57 9.91
CA HIS A 129 -4.84 11.69 10.90
C HIS A 129 -5.14 10.40 11.67
N ILE A 130 -4.64 9.26 11.21
CA ILE A 130 -4.83 7.93 11.83
C ILE A 130 -3.48 7.25 12.09
N LEU A 131 -2.40 8.05 12.09
CA LEU A 131 -1.04 7.61 12.37
C LEU A 131 -0.78 7.73 13.86
N GLY A 132 -0.30 6.64 14.49
CA GLY A 132 0.10 6.70 15.89
C GLY A 132 1.33 7.61 16.11
N ASP A 133 1.57 8.01 17.35
CA ASP A 133 2.67 8.90 17.76
C ASP A 133 4.06 8.47 17.23
N LYS A 134 4.31 7.17 17.18
CA LYS A 134 5.55 6.56 16.65
C LYS A 134 5.33 5.84 15.31
N GLY A 135 4.22 6.14 14.67
CA GLY A 135 3.78 5.53 13.43
C GLY A 135 4.67 5.93 12.25
N GLN A 136 4.69 5.08 11.24
CA GLN A 136 5.34 5.36 9.97
C GLN A 136 4.40 5.14 8.80
N ILE A 137 4.47 6.03 7.82
CA ILE A 137 3.78 5.88 6.53
C ILE A 137 4.78 5.32 5.53
N HIS A 138 4.44 4.18 4.93
CA HIS A 138 5.30 3.46 4.00
C HIS A 138 4.66 3.48 2.62
N ILE A 139 5.44 3.88 1.61
CA ILE A 139 5.04 3.82 0.21
C ILE A 139 6.10 3.05 -0.56
N THR A 140 5.69 1.98 -1.26
CA THR A 140 6.57 1.27 -2.17
C THR A 140 6.34 1.78 -3.57
N HIS A 141 7.38 2.26 -4.25
CA HIS A 141 7.24 2.83 -5.59
C HIS A 141 8.45 2.51 -6.47
N LYS A 142 8.24 2.55 -7.79
CA LYS A 142 9.31 2.40 -8.77
C LYS A 142 10.17 3.66 -8.77
N THR A 143 11.48 3.50 -8.91
CA THR A 143 12.47 4.59 -8.78
C THR A 143 13.11 4.98 -10.10
N SER A 144 12.84 4.26 -11.20
CA SER A 144 13.29 4.63 -12.55
C SER A 144 12.26 5.48 -13.29
N TYR A 145 12.71 6.25 -14.28
CA TYR A 145 11.84 6.98 -15.21
C TYR A 145 10.81 6.04 -15.89
N PRO A 146 9.55 6.46 -16.11
CA PRO A 146 8.97 7.78 -15.79
C PRO A 146 8.47 7.92 -14.35
N TYR A 147 8.55 6.86 -13.54
CA TYR A 147 7.99 6.82 -12.19
C TYR A 147 8.79 7.69 -11.20
N SER A 148 10.08 7.90 -11.44
CA SER A 148 10.90 8.86 -10.69
C SER A 148 10.34 10.30 -10.72
N GLU A 149 9.66 10.69 -11.80
CA GLU A 149 9.05 12.02 -11.96
C GLU A 149 7.89 12.26 -10.97
N TRP A 150 7.47 11.23 -10.24
CA TRP A 150 6.45 11.36 -9.20
C TRP A 150 6.99 12.05 -7.94
N GLU A 151 8.31 12.14 -7.75
CA GLU A 151 8.95 12.92 -6.68
C GLU A 151 8.28 12.67 -5.31
N ILE A 152 8.22 11.39 -4.91
CA ILE A 152 7.44 10.95 -3.74
C ILE A 152 7.87 11.67 -2.45
N GLU A 153 9.17 11.91 -2.29
CA GLU A 153 9.74 12.62 -1.14
C GLU A 153 9.25 14.08 -1.09
N ASP A 154 9.30 14.80 -2.20
CA ASP A 154 8.81 16.18 -2.29
C ASP A 154 7.32 16.27 -1.95
N ILE A 155 6.51 15.30 -2.39
CA ILE A 155 5.08 15.24 -2.04
C ILE A 155 4.90 15.01 -0.54
N ALA A 156 5.71 14.15 0.08
CA ALA A 156 5.66 13.87 1.50
C ALA A 156 6.02 15.13 2.31
N GLU A 157 7.06 15.86 1.90
CA GLU A 157 7.50 17.11 2.54
C GLU A 157 6.38 18.16 2.55
N LEU A 158 5.61 18.28 1.46
CA LEU A 158 4.45 19.19 1.39
C LEU A 158 3.35 18.90 2.42
N GLU A 159 3.32 17.69 2.99
CA GLU A 159 2.40 17.29 4.06
C GLU A 159 3.12 17.15 5.41
N ASN A 160 4.29 17.81 5.57
CA ASN A 160 5.13 17.79 6.77
C ASN A 160 5.62 16.40 7.17
N LEU A 161 5.86 15.51 6.21
CA LEU A 161 6.46 14.21 6.45
C LEU A 161 7.97 14.24 6.18
N ILE A 162 8.73 13.58 7.04
CA ILE A 162 10.19 13.47 6.92
C ILE A 162 10.55 12.04 6.55
N LEU A 163 11.39 11.85 5.54
CA LEU A 163 11.93 10.55 5.18
C LEU A 163 12.84 10.05 6.31
N VAL A 164 12.48 8.90 6.89
CA VAL A 164 13.30 8.23 7.91
C VAL A 164 14.27 7.25 7.26
N ARG A 165 13.79 6.57 6.22
CA ARG A 165 14.55 5.54 5.51
C ARG A 165 13.97 5.27 4.14
N GLU A 166 14.85 5.00 3.18
CA GLU A 166 14.54 4.32 1.94
C GLU A 166 15.24 2.95 1.93
N GLU A 167 14.53 1.89 1.53
CA GLU A 167 15.13 0.56 1.33
C GLU A 167 14.64 -0.07 0.03
N ASP A 168 15.53 -0.76 -0.70
CA ASP A 168 15.13 -1.55 -1.88
C ASP A 168 13.98 -2.51 -1.54
N PHE A 169 12.93 -2.49 -2.35
CA PHE A 169 11.84 -3.45 -2.20
C PHE A 169 12.21 -4.77 -2.87
N LYS A 170 12.42 -5.80 -2.03
CA LYS A 170 12.82 -7.13 -2.50
C LYS A 170 11.64 -8.10 -2.48
N PHE A 171 11.12 -8.46 -3.65
CA PHE A 171 10.01 -9.41 -3.80
C PHE A 171 10.26 -10.75 -3.10
N ASN A 172 11.50 -11.24 -3.09
CA ASN A 172 11.85 -12.49 -2.42
C ASN A 172 11.67 -12.45 -0.88
N CYS A 173 11.54 -11.26 -0.28
CA CYS A 173 11.21 -11.10 1.13
C CYS A 173 9.71 -11.24 1.43
N TYR A 174 8.86 -11.27 0.39
CA TYR A 174 7.40 -11.34 0.46
C TYR A 174 6.87 -12.55 -0.33
N PRO A 175 7.10 -13.79 0.14
CA PRO A 175 6.69 -14.99 -0.57
C PRO A 175 5.17 -15.03 -0.78
N GLY A 176 4.75 -15.21 -2.02
CA GLY A 176 3.33 -15.24 -2.42
C GLY A 176 2.73 -13.88 -2.77
N TYR A 177 3.44 -12.76 -2.56
CA TYR A 177 3.01 -11.46 -3.04
C TYR A 177 3.10 -11.37 -4.57
N ILE A 178 2.01 -10.91 -5.20
CA ILE A 178 1.90 -10.73 -6.65
C ILE A 178 1.43 -9.29 -6.91
N ASN A 179 2.23 -8.50 -7.63
CA ASN A 179 1.81 -7.17 -8.03
C ASN A 179 0.77 -7.23 -9.16
N LYS A 180 -0.28 -6.42 -9.07
CA LYS A 180 -1.39 -6.39 -10.04
C LYS A 180 -1.60 -4.98 -10.57
N LYS A 181 -2.03 -4.84 -11.82
CA LYS A 181 -2.19 -3.53 -12.48
C LYS A 181 -3.29 -2.66 -11.87
N GLY A 182 -4.24 -3.23 -11.14
CA GLY A 182 -5.22 -2.44 -10.39
C GLY A 182 -6.42 -1.92 -11.19
N ASP A 183 -6.32 -1.83 -12.52
CA ASP A 183 -7.32 -1.13 -13.33
C ASP A 183 -7.36 -1.64 -14.79
N GLY A 184 -8.49 -1.42 -15.46
CA GLY A 184 -8.73 -1.74 -16.86
C GLY A 184 -8.86 -3.23 -17.19
N PRO A 185 -8.98 -3.59 -18.49
CA PRO A 185 -9.18 -4.98 -18.94
C PRO A 185 -7.99 -5.90 -18.64
N ASN A 186 -6.86 -5.34 -18.22
CA ASN A 186 -5.65 -6.07 -17.86
C ASN A 186 -5.35 -6.04 -16.36
N CYS A 187 -6.33 -5.69 -15.52
CA CYS A 187 -6.17 -5.58 -14.06
C CYS A 187 -5.50 -6.82 -13.43
N ASN A 188 -5.90 -8.04 -13.83
CA ASN A 188 -5.33 -9.28 -13.30
C ASN A 188 -3.87 -9.56 -13.72
N ARG A 189 -3.34 -8.83 -14.70
CA ARG A 189 -1.95 -9.03 -15.13
C ARG A 189 -0.97 -8.37 -14.16
N THR A 190 0.21 -8.94 -14.06
CA THR A 190 1.34 -8.30 -13.38
C THR A 190 1.88 -7.15 -14.24
N PHE A 191 2.66 -6.27 -13.63
CA PHE A 191 3.43 -5.25 -14.33
C PHE A 191 4.93 -5.40 -14.04
N THR A 192 5.77 -4.95 -14.97
CA THR A 192 7.21 -4.88 -14.72
C THR A 192 7.49 -3.82 -13.68
N VAL A 193 8.14 -4.22 -12.59
CA VAL A 193 8.42 -3.34 -11.46
C VAL A 193 9.72 -2.57 -11.67
N GLY A 194 10.77 -3.24 -12.16
CA GLY A 194 12.09 -2.62 -12.29
C GLY A 194 12.68 -2.28 -10.92
N ASP A 195 13.54 -1.26 -10.87
CA ASP A 195 14.07 -0.73 -9.61
C ASP A 195 12.94 -0.08 -8.81
N CYS A 196 12.84 -0.45 -7.54
CA CYS A 196 11.81 0.05 -6.64
C CYS A 196 12.28 0.03 -5.19
N SER A 197 11.76 0.99 -4.44
CA SER A 197 12.09 1.21 -3.03
C SER A 197 10.82 1.36 -2.21
N THR A 198 10.91 1.02 -0.93
CA THR A 198 9.95 1.44 0.09
C THR A 198 10.50 2.68 0.81
N PHE A 199 9.81 3.80 0.66
CA PHE A 199 10.06 5.03 1.39
C PHE A 199 9.26 5.00 2.70
N MET A 200 9.93 5.27 3.81
CA MET A 200 9.35 5.22 5.15
C MET A 200 9.41 6.61 5.78
N PHE A 201 8.25 7.20 6.00
CA PHE A 201 8.10 8.55 6.49
C PHE A 201 7.56 8.58 7.92
N LYS A 202 7.88 9.64 8.65
CA LYS A 202 7.24 10.01 9.93
C LYS A 202 6.75 11.45 9.86
N LEU A 203 5.86 11.84 10.77
CA LEU A 203 5.48 13.24 10.94
C LEU A 203 6.69 14.08 11.38
N GLY A 204 6.91 15.22 10.72
CA GLY A 204 7.87 16.23 11.12
C GLY A 204 7.34 17.04 12.30
N PHE A 205 8.20 17.23 13.30
CA PHE A 205 7.93 18.09 14.46
C PHE A 205 8.58 19.46 14.24
#